data_AF-A0A7C4Z510-F1
#
_entry.id   AF-A0A7C4Z510-F1
#
_cell.length_a   1.000
_cell.length_b   1.000
_cell.length_c   1.000
_cell.angle_alpha   90.00
_cell.angle_beta   90.00
_cell.angle_gamma   90.00
#
_symmetry.space_group_name_H-M   'P 1'
#
loop_
_entity.id
_entity.type
_entity.pdbx_description
1 polymer ?
#
loop_
_entity_poly.entity_id
_entity_poly.type
_entity_poly.pdbx_seq_one_letter_code
_entity_poly.pdbx_strand_id
1 'polypeptide(L)'
;MPFITKRRLVRLVKGFFPALCRPDDAWALARLAEDEAELYQAMDVRDREHNVQVAKRLLARWPDAPDCAVRAALIHDAGKSVRPYNVWERIFTALFERWAPELEPYPLRRGPAGAWQIRVHHPRYAADRIADPCVARIVREHHGGGSTWSDRLREVDEDH
;
A
#
# COMPACT_ATOMS: atom_id res chain seq x y z
N MET A 1 9.55 14.81 -25.06
CA MET A 1 9.07 15.21 -23.71
C MET A 1 7.88 14.32 -23.36
N PRO A 2 7.88 13.58 -22.23
CA PRO A 2 6.71 12.80 -21.88
C PRO A 2 5.61 13.78 -21.43
N PHE A 3 4.47 13.77 -22.11
CA PHE A 3 3.30 14.51 -21.66
C PHE A 3 2.81 13.91 -20.35
N ILE A 4 2.74 14.73 -19.30
CA ILE A 4 2.11 14.32 -18.04
C ILE A 4 0.61 14.19 -18.31
N THR A 5 0.06 12.98 -18.22
CA THR A 5 -1.38 12.75 -18.40
C THR A 5 -2.16 13.44 -17.28
N LYS A 6 -3.39 13.87 -17.56
CA LYS A 6 -4.29 14.49 -16.57
C LYS A 6 -4.43 13.65 -15.28
N ARG A 7 -4.43 12.32 -15.41
CA ARG A 7 -4.47 11.38 -14.27
C ARG A 7 -3.21 11.44 -13.40
N ARG A 8 -2.01 11.48 -14.00
CA ARG A 8 -0.74 11.66 -13.28
C ARG A 8 -0.67 13.00 -12.56
N LEU A 9 -1.14 14.08 -13.20
CA LEU A 9 -1.14 15.41 -12.58
C LEU A 9 -2.05 15.48 -11.35
N VAL A 10 -3.28 14.96 -11.44
CA VAL A 10 -4.21 14.90 -10.30
C VAL A 10 -3.61 14.10 -9.13
N ARG A 11 -2.94 12.99 -9.42
CA ARG A 11 -2.23 12.19 -8.39
C ARG A 11 -1.11 12.96 -7.71
N LEU A 12 -0.27 13.66 -8.48
CA LEU A 12 0.80 14.47 -7.91
C LEU A 12 0.24 15.54 -6.97
N VAL A 13 -0.80 16.25 -7.41
CA VAL A 13 -1.48 17.25 -6.58
C VAL A 13 -2.03 16.62 -5.30
N LYS A 14 -2.77 15.50 -5.38
CA LYS A 14 -3.28 14.78 -4.20
C LYS A 14 -2.18 14.27 -3.26
N GLY A 15 -1.01 13.92 -3.81
CA GLY A 15 0.16 13.53 -3.03
C GLY A 15 0.65 14.63 -2.09
N PHE A 16 0.55 15.91 -2.50
CA PHE A 16 0.90 17.07 -1.68
C PHE A 16 -0.27 17.64 -0.86
N PHE A 17 -1.51 17.42 -1.30
CA PHE A 17 -2.71 17.95 -0.65
C PHE A 17 -3.66 16.81 -0.19
N PRO A 18 -3.41 16.20 0.98
CA PRO A 18 -4.20 15.07 1.48
C PRO A 18 -5.70 15.40 1.65
N ALA A 19 -6.05 16.67 1.86
CA ALA A 19 -7.45 17.13 1.93
C ALA A 19 -8.27 16.90 0.65
N LEU A 20 -7.60 16.64 -0.48
CA LEU A 20 -8.25 16.33 -1.76
C LEU A 20 -8.55 14.82 -1.93
N CYS A 21 -8.03 13.97 -1.05
CA CYS A 21 -8.29 12.54 -1.06
C CYS A 21 -9.68 12.26 -0.46
N ARG A 22 -10.45 11.43 -1.16
CA ARG A 22 -11.81 11.01 -0.80
C ARG A 22 -11.89 9.49 -0.90
N PRO A 23 -11.24 8.73 0.02
CA PRO A 23 -11.39 7.28 0.04
C PRO A 23 -12.86 6.90 0.25
N ASP A 24 -13.28 5.80 -0.36
CA ASP A 24 -14.57 5.18 -0.08
C ASP A 24 -14.43 4.28 1.15
N ASP A 25 -14.22 4.91 2.31
CA ASP A 25 -13.94 4.22 3.58
C ASP A 25 -15.07 3.26 3.95
N ALA A 26 -16.32 3.62 3.69
CA ALA A 26 -17.47 2.76 3.98
C ALA A 26 -17.42 1.46 3.17
N TRP A 27 -17.07 1.52 1.88
CA TRP A 27 -16.91 0.34 1.04
C TRP A 27 -15.76 -0.57 1.47
N ALA A 28 -14.65 0.03 1.94
CA ALA A 28 -13.50 -0.70 2.45
C ALA A 28 -13.82 -1.38 3.79
N LEU A 29 -14.30 -0.62 4.77
CA LEU A 29 -14.59 -1.09 6.12
C LEU A 29 -15.70 -2.16 6.14
N ALA A 30 -16.62 -2.16 5.18
CA ALA A 30 -17.63 -3.22 5.04
C ALA A 30 -17.07 -4.59 4.62
N ARG A 31 -15.80 -4.67 4.20
CA ARG A 31 -15.12 -5.91 3.76
C ARG A 31 -14.06 -6.42 4.72
N LEU A 32 -13.49 -5.52 5.50
CA LEU A 32 -12.34 -5.84 6.35
C LEU A 32 -12.79 -6.52 7.64
N ALA A 33 -11.97 -7.46 8.10
CA ALA A 33 -12.08 -7.95 9.47
C ALA A 33 -11.68 -6.84 10.47
N GLU A 34 -11.93 -7.06 11.77
CA GLU A 34 -11.69 -6.05 12.80
C GLU A 34 -10.22 -5.61 12.88
N ASP A 35 -9.28 -6.56 12.90
CA ASP A 35 -7.83 -6.30 12.91
C ASP A 35 -7.36 -5.57 11.65
N GLU A 36 -7.95 -5.90 10.50
CA GLU A 36 -7.66 -5.28 9.23
C GLU A 36 -8.24 -3.86 9.11
N ALA A 37 -9.41 -3.63 9.70
CA ALA A 37 -10.05 -2.32 9.75
C ALA A 37 -9.22 -1.35 10.60
N GLU A 38 -8.65 -1.80 11.72
CA GLU A 38 -7.72 -1.01 12.52
C GLU A 38 -6.47 -0.62 11.72
N LEU A 39 -5.88 -1.59 11.00
CA LEU A 39 -4.73 -1.34 10.11
C LEU A 39 -5.08 -0.33 9.03
N TYR A 40 -6.24 -0.48 8.38
CA TYR A 40 -6.72 0.42 7.34
C TYR A 40 -6.90 1.84 7.88
N GLN A 41 -7.54 2.01 9.03
CA GLN A 41 -7.79 3.32 9.63
C GLN A 41 -6.50 4.04 10.05
N ALA A 42 -5.46 3.30 10.41
CA ALA A 42 -4.14 3.86 10.71
C ALA A 42 -3.39 4.38 9.47
N MET A 43 -3.84 4.03 8.26
CA MET A 43 -3.22 4.47 7.01
C MET A 43 -3.47 5.94 6.73
N ASP A 44 -2.47 6.56 6.09
CA ASP A 44 -2.63 7.89 5.53
C ASP A 44 -3.79 7.90 4.52
N VAL A 45 -4.56 8.99 4.51
CA VAL A 45 -5.73 9.14 3.63
C VAL A 45 -5.42 8.95 2.14
N ARG A 46 -4.18 9.26 1.71
CA ARG A 46 -3.71 9.02 0.34
C ARG A 46 -3.55 7.53 0.05
N ASP A 47 -3.00 6.78 1.00
CA ASP A 47 -2.83 5.33 0.87
C ASP A 47 -4.19 4.63 0.91
N ARG A 48 -5.12 5.09 1.76
CA ARG A 48 -6.51 4.59 1.77
C ARG A 48 -7.22 4.82 0.44
N GLU A 49 -7.11 6.02 -0.14
CA GLU A 49 -7.73 6.34 -1.43
C GLU A 49 -7.11 5.51 -2.57
N HIS A 50 -5.79 5.34 -2.55
CA HIS A 50 -5.05 4.49 -3.48
C HIS A 50 -5.52 3.02 -3.37
N ASN A 51 -5.50 2.44 -2.19
CA ASN A 51 -5.86 1.05 -1.95
C ASN A 51 -7.31 0.74 -2.33
N VAL A 52 -8.25 1.65 -2.06
CA VAL A 52 -9.64 1.53 -2.53
C VAL A 52 -9.71 1.47 -4.06
N GLN A 53 -8.93 2.30 -4.75
CA GLN A 53 -8.89 2.25 -6.22
C GLN A 53 -8.27 0.96 -6.73
N VAL A 54 -7.19 0.47 -6.11
CA VAL A 54 -6.56 -0.81 -6.45
C VAL A 54 -7.55 -1.96 -6.27
N ALA A 55 -8.22 -2.04 -5.12
CA ALA A 55 -9.22 -3.07 -4.85
C ALA A 55 -10.39 -3.03 -5.84
N LYS A 56 -10.89 -1.84 -6.20
CA LYS A 56 -11.94 -1.69 -7.21
C LYS A 56 -11.48 -2.09 -8.62
N ARG A 57 -10.24 -1.76 -9.01
CA ARG A 57 -9.67 -2.19 -10.30
C ARG A 57 -9.41 -3.69 -10.34
N LEU A 58 -8.94 -4.27 -9.24
CA LEU A 58 -8.74 -5.71 -9.10
C LEU A 58 -10.07 -6.45 -9.37
N LEU A 59 -11.16 -6.01 -8.74
CA LEU A 59 -12.50 -6.56 -8.97
C LEU A 59 -13.03 -6.30 -10.38
N ALA A 60 -12.76 -5.13 -10.96
CA ALA A 60 -13.18 -4.83 -12.33
C ALA A 60 -12.50 -5.76 -13.35
N ARG A 61 -11.24 -6.14 -13.09
CA ARG A 61 -10.44 -6.99 -13.98
C ARG A 61 -10.64 -8.48 -13.71
N TRP A 62 -10.85 -8.85 -12.45
CA TRP A 62 -11.16 -10.20 -12.03
C TRP A 62 -12.36 -10.18 -11.07
N PRO A 63 -13.59 -10.23 -11.60
CA PRO A 63 -14.81 -10.24 -10.79
C PRO A 63 -14.88 -11.41 -9.80
N ASP A 64 -14.25 -12.53 -10.15
CA ASP A 64 -14.19 -13.75 -9.31
C ASP A 64 -13.02 -13.71 -8.31
N ALA A 65 -12.45 -12.54 -8.01
CA ALA A 65 -11.41 -12.43 -7.00
C ALA A 65 -11.92 -12.90 -5.63
N PRO A 66 -11.19 -13.79 -4.94
CA PRO A 66 -11.57 -14.22 -3.62
C PRO A 66 -11.53 -13.03 -2.67
N ASP A 67 -12.39 -13.06 -1.66
CA ASP A 67 -12.52 -11.96 -0.70
C ASP A 67 -11.18 -11.59 -0.04
N CYS A 68 -10.35 -12.58 0.30
CA CYS A 68 -9.02 -12.30 0.86
C CYS A 68 -8.08 -11.52 -0.08
N ALA A 69 -8.22 -11.62 -1.40
CA ALA A 69 -7.45 -10.81 -2.34
C ALA A 69 -7.93 -9.35 -2.37
N VAL A 70 -9.24 -9.13 -2.27
CA VAL A 70 -9.83 -7.79 -2.20
C VAL A 70 -9.46 -7.11 -0.88
N ARG A 71 -9.57 -7.84 0.24
CA ARG A 71 -9.11 -7.38 1.56
C ARG A 71 -7.62 -7.08 1.55
N ALA A 72 -6.78 -7.96 0.98
CA ALA A 72 -5.35 -7.70 0.83
C ALA A 72 -5.08 -6.42 0.03
N ALA A 73 -5.79 -6.18 -1.08
CA ALA A 73 -5.65 -4.95 -1.86
C ALA A 73 -5.95 -3.69 -1.04
N LEU A 74 -6.92 -3.75 -0.13
CA LEU A 74 -7.29 -2.65 0.76
C LEU A 74 -6.21 -2.30 1.80
N ILE A 75 -5.38 -3.26 2.22
CA ILE A 75 -4.43 -3.09 3.33
C ILE A 75 -2.97 -3.44 3.03
N HIS A 76 -2.62 -3.75 1.77
CA HIS A 76 -1.24 -4.15 1.41
C HIS A 76 -0.17 -3.13 1.83
N ASP A 77 -0.56 -1.85 1.78
CA ASP A 77 0.26 -0.71 2.16
C ASP A 77 0.22 -0.34 3.65
N ALA A 78 -0.56 -1.05 4.49
CA ALA A 78 -0.77 -0.68 5.90
C ALA A 78 0.52 -0.68 6.74
N GLY A 79 1.54 -1.41 6.31
CA GLY A 79 2.86 -1.42 6.96
C GLY A 79 3.59 -0.08 6.85
N LYS A 80 3.19 0.81 5.92
CA LYS A 80 3.73 2.18 5.82
C LYS A 80 3.35 3.03 7.04
N SER A 81 2.26 2.67 7.72
CA SER A 81 1.71 3.36 8.90
C SER A 81 2.46 3.09 10.20
N VAL A 82 3.43 2.15 10.20
CA VAL A 82 4.28 1.87 11.37
C VAL A 82 5.08 3.11 11.81
N ARG A 83 5.28 4.06 10.90
CA ARG A 83 5.81 5.39 11.21
C ARG A 83 4.85 6.47 10.69
N PRO A 84 4.81 7.66 11.33
CA PRO A 84 4.06 8.79 10.80
C PRO A 84 4.47 9.11 9.37
N TYR A 85 3.48 9.45 8.54
CA TYR A 85 3.71 9.81 7.15
C TYR A 85 4.62 11.05 7.05
N ASN A 86 5.68 10.95 6.24
CA ASN A 86 6.54 12.07 5.90
C ASN A 86 6.74 12.15 4.38
N VAL A 87 6.26 13.24 3.76
CA VAL A 87 6.32 13.46 2.30
C VAL A 87 7.77 13.47 1.82
N TRP A 88 8.67 14.14 2.54
CA TRP A 88 10.07 14.28 2.13
C TRP A 88 10.83 12.97 2.23
N GLU A 89 10.58 12.17 3.27
CA GLU A 89 11.14 10.82 3.39
C GLU A 89 10.65 9.91 2.26
N ARG A 90 9.36 10.00 1.86
CA ARG A 90 8.83 9.25 0.72
C ARG A 90 9.45 9.65 -0.61
N ILE A 91 9.58 10.96 -0.87
CA ILE A 91 10.22 11.46 -2.08
C ILE A 91 11.69 11.03 -2.11
N PHE A 92 12.41 11.20 -1.00
CA PHE A 92 13.83 10.85 -0.91
C PHE A 92 14.07 9.36 -1.13
N THR A 93 13.32 8.48 -0.44
CA THR A 93 13.47 7.03 -0.61
C THR A 93 13.09 6.52 -1.99
N ALA A 94 12.15 7.19 -2.67
CA ALA A 94 11.82 6.89 -4.07
C ALA A 94 12.91 7.35 -5.05
N LEU A 95 13.47 8.56 -4.88
CA LEU A 95 14.51 9.09 -5.76
C LEU A 95 15.83 8.33 -5.64
N PHE A 96 16.16 7.87 -4.43
CA PHE A 96 17.41 7.18 -4.11
C PHE A 96 17.22 5.67 -3.88
N GLU A 97 16.22 5.07 -4.52
CA GLU A 97 15.90 3.65 -4.35
C GLU A 97 17.07 2.72 -4.70
N ARG A 98 17.83 3.03 -5.76
CA ARG A 98 19.02 2.25 -6.16
C ARG A 98 20.13 2.25 -5.10
N TRP A 99 20.06 3.17 -4.14
CA TRP A 99 21.03 3.34 -3.05
C TRP A 99 20.46 2.87 -1.71
N ALA A 100 19.33 2.16 -1.73
CA ALA A 100 18.74 1.60 -0.52
C ALA A 100 19.76 0.65 0.15
N PRO A 101 20.14 0.90 1.41
CA PRO A 101 21.01 -0.01 2.13
C PRO A 101 20.28 -1.32 2.42
N GLU A 102 21.02 -2.42 2.53
CA GLU A 102 20.49 -3.65 3.11
C GLU A 102 20.20 -3.40 4.59
N LEU A 103 18.92 -3.42 4.94
CA LEU A 103 18.43 -3.12 6.28
C LEU A 103 17.64 -4.29 6.80
N GLU A 104 17.95 -4.74 8.02
CA GLU A 104 17.11 -5.69 8.73
C GLU A 104 15.72 -5.09 9.02
N PRO A 105 14.64 -5.90 9.05
CA PRO A 105 13.30 -5.42 9.36
C PRO A 105 13.14 -4.89 10.79
N TYR A 106 13.95 -5.36 11.74
CA TYR A 106 13.90 -4.96 13.14
C TYR A 106 15.30 -4.80 13.74
N PRO A 107 15.47 -3.95 14.77
CA PRO A 107 14.50 -2.99 15.31
C PRO A 107 14.20 -1.84 14.33
N LEU A 108 13.08 -1.13 14.55
CA LEU A 108 12.71 0.01 13.71
C LEU A 108 13.69 1.18 13.89
N ARG A 109 14.20 1.68 12.77
CA ARG A 109 15.14 2.82 12.74
C ARG A 109 14.39 4.14 12.59
N ARG A 110 15.01 5.23 13.03
CA ARG A 110 14.55 6.62 12.81
C ARG A 110 15.23 7.23 11.58
N GLY A 111 14.70 8.35 11.09
CA GLY A 111 15.28 9.13 10.00
C GLY A 111 15.31 8.38 8.65
N PRO A 112 16.24 8.73 7.74
CA PRO A 112 16.30 8.19 6.39
C PRO A 112 16.47 6.67 6.33
N ALA A 113 17.31 6.10 7.20
CA ALA A 113 17.48 4.65 7.30
C ALA A 113 16.14 3.97 7.62
N GLY A 114 15.39 4.49 8.59
CA GLY A 114 14.06 3.97 8.88
C GLY A 114 13.06 4.19 7.75
N ALA A 115 13.21 5.24 6.94
CA ALA A 115 12.31 5.48 5.81
C ALA A 115 12.53 4.43 4.71
N TRP A 116 13.79 4.12 4.38
CA TRP A 116 14.11 2.99 3.50
C TRP A 116 13.64 1.66 4.09
N GLN A 117 13.80 1.47 5.40
CA GLN A 117 13.32 0.29 6.09
C GLN A 117 11.81 0.10 5.89
N ILE A 118 11.00 1.15 6.07
CA ILE A 118 9.56 1.11 5.78
C ILE A 118 9.30 0.82 4.30
N ARG A 119 9.99 1.50 3.37
CA ARG A 119 9.80 1.27 1.93
C ARG A 119 9.97 -0.21 1.57
N VAL A 120 11.05 -0.84 2.06
CA VAL A 120 11.39 -2.24 1.75
C VAL A 120 10.50 -3.23 2.49
N HIS A 121 10.26 -3.01 3.79
CA HIS A 121 9.68 -4.02 4.69
C HIS A 121 8.21 -3.80 5.04
N HIS A 122 7.55 -2.76 4.51
CA HIS A 122 6.12 -2.58 4.75
C HIS A 122 5.22 -3.78 4.41
N PRO A 123 5.50 -4.63 3.38
CA PRO A 123 4.71 -5.85 3.16
C PRO A 123 4.73 -6.76 4.40
N ARG A 124 5.92 -6.94 4.99
CA ARG A 124 6.11 -7.73 6.21
C ARG A 124 5.44 -7.07 7.41
N TYR A 125 5.60 -5.76 7.58
CA TYR A 125 5.01 -5.06 8.72
C TYR A 125 3.48 -5.12 8.74
N ALA A 126 2.82 -5.05 7.59
CA ALA A 126 1.38 -5.28 7.52
C ALA A 126 1.04 -6.75 7.81
N ALA A 127 1.68 -7.69 7.10
CA ALA A 127 1.38 -9.12 7.19
C ALA A 127 1.52 -9.69 8.60
N ASP A 128 2.50 -9.22 9.38
CA ASP A 128 2.73 -9.68 10.76
C ASP A 128 1.62 -9.28 11.73
N ARG A 129 0.67 -8.41 11.32
CA ARG A 129 -0.45 -7.92 12.12
C ARG A 129 -1.83 -8.41 11.64
N ILE A 130 -1.87 -9.19 10.57
CA ILE A 130 -3.12 -9.69 9.98
C ILE A 130 -3.35 -11.13 10.45
N ALA A 131 -4.51 -11.40 11.04
CA ALA A 131 -4.86 -12.71 11.56
C ALA A 131 -5.22 -13.72 10.44
N ASP A 132 -5.88 -13.26 9.37
CA ASP A 132 -6.27 -14.10 8.25
C ASP A 132 -5.04 -14.53 7.42
N PRO A 133 -4.71 -15.84 7.36
CA PRO A 133 -3.50 -16.32 6.70
C PRO A 133 -3.53 -16.14 5.18
N CYS A 134 -4.72 -16.12 4.54
CA CYS A 134 -4.80 -15.83 3.11
C CYS A 134 -4.40 -14.38 2.86
N VAL A 135 -4.99 -13.45 3.62
CA VAL A 135 -4.74 -12.01 3.47
C VAL A 135 -3.28 -11.70 3.80
N ALA A 136 -2.79 -12.17 4.95
CA ALA A 136 -1.41 -11.96 5.39
C ALA A 136 -0.39 -12.44 4.35
N ARG A 137 -0.64 -13.58 3.68
CA ARG A 137 0.24 -14.11 2.63
C ARG A 137 0.26 -13.21 1.40
N ILE A 138 -0.91 -12.82 0.88
CA ILE A 138 -0.99 -11.93 -0.30
C ILE A 138 -0.32 -10.59 0.00
N VAL A 139 -0.57 -10.02 1.18
CA VAL A 139 0.05 -8.76 1.62
C VAL A 139 1.56 -8.92 1.76
N ARG A 140 2.08 -10.03 2.30
CA ARG A 140 3.52 -10.26 2.42
C ARG A 140 4.22 -10.35 1.06
N GLU A 141 3.55 -10.97 0.09
CA GLU A 141 4.09 -11.30 -1.23
C GLU A 141 3.92 -10.17 -2.27
N HIS A 142 3.19 -9.09 -1.97
CA HIS A 142 2.75 -8.13 -3.01
C HIS A 142 3.89 -7.42 -3.79
N HIS A 143 5.09 -7.27 -3.21
CA HIS A 143 6.27 -6.78 -3.96
C HIS A 143 6.95 -7.88 -4.80
N GLY A 144 7.24 -9.02 -4.16
CA GLY A 144 8.05 -10.09 -4.75
C GLY A 144 7.27 -11.00 -5.70
N GLY A 145 5.95 -11.02 -5.57
CA GLY A 145 5.12 -12.07 -6.13
C GLY A 145 5.23 -13.37 -5.33
N GLY A 146 4.66 -14.45 -5.86
CA GLY A 146 4.76 -15.79 -5.26
C GLY A 146 3.44 -16.55 -5.25
N SER A 147 2.31 -15.84 -5.33
CA SER A 147 1.01 -16.43 -5.57
C SER A 147 0.23 -15.69 -6.64
N THR A 148 -0.73 -16.37 -7.26
CA THR A 148 -1.54 -15.79 -8.34
C THR A 148 -2.17 -14.46 -7.96
N TRP A 149 -2.63 -14.32 -6.70
CA TRP A 149 -3.27 -13.10 -6.23
C TRP A 149 -2.30 -12.01 -5.78
N SER A 150 -1.10 -12.36 -5.30
CA SER A 150 -0.05 -11.34 -5.08
C SER A 150 0.45 -10.76 -6.39
N ASP A 151 0.59 -11.59 -7.43
CA ASP A 151 1.03 -11.15 -8.75
C ASP A 151 0.01 -10.23 -9.43
N ARG A 152 -1.29 -10.60 -9.35
CA ARG A 152 -2.38 -9.77 -9.86
C ARG A 152 -2.55 -8.46 -9.07
N LEU A 153 -2.36 -8.52 -7.75
CA LEU A 153 -2.37 -7.32 -6.93
C LEU A 153 -1.25 -6.36 -7.36
N ARG A 154 -0.02 -6.86 -7.54
CA ARG A 154 1.11 -6.08 -8.04
C ARG A 154 0.82 -5.47 -9.42
N GLU A 155 0.26 -6.25 -10.34
CA GLU A 155 -0.10 -5.76 -11.67
C GLU A 155 -1.06 -4.57 -11.60
N VAL A 156 -2.10 -4.64 -10.78
CA VAL A 156 -3.09 -3.56 -10.64
C VAL A 156 -2.54 -2.37 -9.88
N ASP A 157 -1.67 -2.63 -8.90
CA ASP A 157 -0.98 -1.58 -8.16
C ASP A 157 -0.04 -0.79 -9.07
N GLU A 158 0.67 -1.45 -9.99
CA GLU A 158 1.57 -0.81 -10.95
C GLU A 158 0.84 -0.13 -12.14
N ASP A 159 -0.40 -0.51 -12.44
CA ASP A 159 -1.26 0.04 -13.53
C ASP A 159 -1.75 1.49 -13.26
N HIS A 160 -0.79 2.40 -13.06
CA HIS A 160 -0.93 3.69 -12.37
C HIS A 160 -0.90 4.94 -13.23
#